data_AF-A0A958DUY9-F1
#
_entry.id   AF-A0A958DUY9-F1
#
_cell.length_a   1.000
_cell.length_b   1.000
_cell.length_c   1.000
_cell.angle_alpha   90.00
_cell.angle_beta   90.00
_cell.angle_gamma   90.00
#
_symmetry.space_group_name_H-M   'P 1'
#
loop_
_entity.id
_entity.type
_entity.pdbx_description
1 polymer ?
#
loop_
_entity_poly.entity_id
_entity_poly.type
_entity_poly.pdbx_seq_one_letter_code
_entity_poly.pdbx_strand_id
1 'polypeptide(L)'
;IDYSNDWVQQKQQLSQNSRTVDNQLTVAHWAVSEGRFRNEFRALDKSEWQDNQLPLAEYLALEPQKRAEFTAVITLENQQKQKVRIRVSEKLVAIAEQRLRFWQTLQELAGTRAAVNRVIIDQIRAEADAETRSQTEAVAAEYSAQLAALDAQHWQIYHQRLTEKLIRLYANGSPVLLQKSLREFAGEND
;
A
#
# COMPACT_ATOMS: atom_id res chain seq x y z
N ILE A 1 -21.42 3.92 21.91
CA ILE A 1 -20.84 4.68 20.79
C ILE A 1 -20.12 3.63 19.94
N ASP A 2 -20.51 3.48 18.67
CA ASP A 2 -19.87 2.52 17.78
C ASP A 2 -18.59 3.13 17.20
N TYR A 3 -17.48 2.42 17.35
CA TYR A 3 -16.14 2.83 16.94
C TYR A 3 -15.55 1.89 15.88
N SER A 4 -16.29 0.87 15.46
CA SER A 4 -15.80 -0.23 14.63
C SER A 4 -15.30 0.23 13.26
N ASN A 5 -15.90 1.30 12.70
CA ASN A 5 -15.63 1.78 11.34
C ASN A 5 -14.84 3.10 11.28
N ASP A 6 -14.36 3.62 12.41
CA ASP A 6 -13.67 4.92 12.46
C ASP A 6 -12.14 4.81 12.35
N TRP A 7 -11.62 3.58 12.29
CA TRP A 7 -10.19 3.30 12.16
C TRP A 7 -9.77 3.02 10.72
N VAL A 8 -8.55 3.43 10.38
CA VAL A 8 -7.94 3.11 9.09
C VAL A 8 -7.60 1.62 9.04
N GLN A 9 -8.15 0.90 8.06
CA GLN A 9 -7.82 -0.50 7.82
C GLN A 9 -6.48 -0.59 7.09
N GLN A 10 -5.49 -1.25 7.69
CA GLN A 10 -4.23 -1.53 7.01
C GLN A 10 -4.11 -3.03 6.75
N LYS A 11 -4.12 -3.38 5.46
CA LYS A 11 -3.79 -4.74 5.02
C LYS A 11 -2.29 -4.96 5.17
N GLN A 12 -1.87 -5.70 6.19
CA GLN A 12 -0.49 -6.13 6.33
C GLN A 12 -0.30 -7.49 5.64
N GLN A 13 0.61 -7.54 4.66
CA GLN A 13 1.03 -8.79 4.02
C GLN A 13 2.07 -9.48 4.90
N LEU A 14 1.69 -10.59 5.51
CA LEU A 14 2.60 -11.39 6.34
C LEU A 14 3.55 -12.21 5.46
N SER A 15 4.86 -12.05 5.70
CA SER A 15 5.91 -12.59 4.83
C SER A 15 6.12 -14.12 4.89
N GLN A 16 5.42 -14.86 5.75
CA GLN A 16 5.61 -16.32 5.87
C GLN A 16 4.36 -17.16 5.60
N ASN A 17 3.18 -16.55 5.59
CA ASN A 17 1.94 -17.19 5.19
C ASN A 17 1.15 -16.08 4.51
N SER A 18 0.69 -16.29 3.28
CA SER A 18 -0.16 -15.39 2.47
C SER A 18 -1.53 -15.08 3.10
N ARG A 19 -1.60 -14.93 4.43
CA ARG A 19 -2.73 -14.44 5.21
C ARG A 19 -2.54 -12.95 5.39
N THR A 20 -3.35 -12.16 4.70
CA THR A 20 -3.55 -10.75 5.04
C THR A 20 -4.27 -10.69 6.38
N VAL A 21 -3.63 -10.15 7.41
CA VAL A 21 -4.34 -9.79 8.64
C VAL A 21 -4.77 -8.35 8.49
N ASP A 22 -6.08 -8.13 8.58
CA ASP A 22 -6.62 -6.78 8.66
C ASP A 22 -6.34 -6.28 10.08
N ASN A 23 -5.48 -5.28 10.21
CA ASN A 23 -5.20 -4.65 11.49
C ASN A 23 -5.63 -3.20 11.43
N GLN A 24 -6.47 -2.80 12.37
CA GLN A 24 -6.95 -1.44 12.49
C GLN A 24 -5.82 -0.55 13.01
N LEU A 25 -5.38 0.41 12.19
CA LEU A 25 -4.36 1.37 12.57
C LEU A 25 -4.98 2.42 13.49
N THR A 26 -4.45 2.47 14.71
CA THR A 26 -4.89 3.39 15.77
C THR A 26 -3.80 4.41 16.11
N VAL A 27 -4.15 5.43 16.91
CA VAL A 27 -3.19 6.43 17.42
C VAL A 27 -2.02 5.78 18.15
N ALA A 28 -2.21 4.62 18.79
CA ALA A 28 -1.13 3.89 19.45
C ALA A 28 -0.06 3.38 18.46
N HIS A 29 -0.44 3.03 17.23
CA HIS A 29 0.51 2.61 16.20
C HIS A 29 1.38 3.77 15.69
N TRP A 30 0.86 5.00 15.72
CA TRP A 30 1.70 6.19 15.50
C TRP A 30 2.56 6.49 16.73
N ALA A 31 1.95 6.47 17.92
CA ALA A 31 2.63 6.83 19.17
C ALA A 31 3.80 5.89 19.52
N VAL A 32 3.76 4.63 19.11
CA VAL A 32 4.87 3.68 19.33
C VAL A 32 6.14 4.07 18.58
N SER A 33 6.02 4.79 17.45
CA SER A 33 7.15 5.30 16.69
C SER A 33 7.77 6.57 17.30
N GLU A 34 7.07 7.19 18.25
CA GLU A 34 7.39 8.48 18.82
C GLU A 34 8.07 8.33 20.19
N GLY A 35 9.30 8.83 20.33
CA GLY A 35 10.09 8.65 21.56
C GLY A 35 9.44 9.18 22.85
N ARG A 36 8.58 10.19 22.73
CA ARG A 36 7.84 10.81 23.85
C ARG A 36 6.82 9.89 24.53
N PHE A 37 6.37 8.83 23.86
CA PHE A 37 5.38 7.90 24.42
C PHE A 37 6.01 6.58 24.89
N ARG A 38 7.35 6.46 24.92
CA ARG A 38 8.04 5.21 25.29
C ARG A 38 7.56 4.59 26.60
N ASN A 39 7.27 5.41 27.61
CA ASN A 39 6.82 4.94 28.93
C ASN A 39 5.36 4.44 28.94
N GLU A 40 4.59 4.73 27.89
CA GLU A 40 3.20 4.31 27.75
C GLU A 40 3.05 2.93 27.09
N PHE A 41 4.18 2.29 26.77
CA PHE A 41 4.24 0.99 26.13
C PHE A 41 5.05 -0.01 26.96
N ARG A 42 4.54 -1.25 27.01
CA ARG A 42 5.29 -2.39 27.57
C ARG A 42 5.22 -3.56 26.59
N ALA A 43 6.35 -3.98 26.06
CA ALA A 43 6.42 -5.20 25.26
C ALA A 43 6.06 -6.41 26.13
N LEU A 44 5.24 -7.30 25.60
CA LEU A 44 4.82 -8.54 26.26
C LEU A 44 5.59 -9.72 25.67
N ASP A 45 6.09 -10.57 26.55
CA ASP A 45 6.71 -11.84 26.13
C ASP A 45 5.64 -12.80 25.62
N LYS A 46 6.05 -13.77 24.78
CA LYS A 46 5.12 -14.77 24.23
C LYS A 46 4.42 -15.61 25.33
N SER A 47 5.07 -15.78 26.48
CA SER A 47 4.50 -16.45 27.66
C SER A 47 3.41 -15.63 28.36
N GLU A 48 3.40 -14.30 28.18
CA GLU A 48 2.40 -13.40 28.76
C GLU A 48 1.19 -13.20 27.84
N TRP A 49 1.12 -13.88 26.68
CA TRP A 49 -0.02 -13.76 25.77
C TRP A 49 -1.22 -14.46 26.37
N GLN A 50 -2.28 -13.68 26.58
CA GLN A 50 -3.55 -14.13 27.16
C GLN A 50 -4.69 -13.84 26.19
N ASP A 51 -5.80 -14.56 26.34
CA ASP A 51 -7.00 -14.40 25.50
C ASP A 51 -7.78 -13.13 25.81
N ASN A 52 -7.57 -12.53 26.99
CA ASN A 52 -8.16 -11.25 27.38
C ASN A 52 -7.37 -10.04 26.82
N GLN A 53 -6.43 -10.25 25.89
CA GLN A 53 -5.70 -9.17 25.24
C GLN A 53 -6.35 -8.85 23.91
N LEU A 54 -6.90 -7.65 23.80
CA LEU A 54 -7.60 -7.20 22.60
C LEU A 54 -6.82 -6.09 21.90
N PRO A 55 -6.80 -6.08 20.56
CA PRO A 55 -6.36 -4.92 19.79
C PRO A 55 -7.01 -3.63 20.30
N LEU A 56 -6.25 -2.54 20.39
CA LEU A 56 -6.75 -1.27 20.95
C LEU A 56 -8.07 -0.82 20.31
N ALA A 57 -8.24 -1.04 19.01
CA ALA A 57 -9.46 -0.66 18.32
C ALA A 57 -10.69 -1.46 18.79
N GLU A 58 -10.55 -2.78 18.91
CA GLU A 58 -11.59 -3.67 19.46
C GLU A 58 -11.86 -3.37 20.93
N TYR A 59 -10.80 -3.13 21.71
CA TYR A 59 -10.90 -2.73 23.11
C TYR A 59 -11.73 -1.45 23.29
N LEU A 60 -11.52 -0.45 22.44
CA LEU A 60 -12.28 0.80 22.48
C LEU A 60 -13.73 0.60 22.05
N ALA A 61 -14.01 -0.33 21.13
CA ALA A 61 -15.37 -0.68 20.70
C ALA A 61 -16.19 -1.36 21.80
N LEU A 62 -15.55 -1.94 22.82
CA LEU A 62 -16.25 -2.51 23.98
C LEU A 62 -16.94 -1.43 24.83
N GLU A 63 -18.04 -1.85 25.46
CA GLU A 63 -18.71 -1.08 26.50
C GLU A 63 -17.78 -0.84 27.70
N PRO A 64 -17.81 0.35 28.32
CA PRO A 64 -16.90 0.70 29.42
C PRO A 64 -16.87 -0.30 30.58
N GLN A 65 -18.00 -0.96 30.90
CA GLN A 65 -18.03 -1.94 31.99
C GLN A 65 -17.22 -3.21 31.67
N LYS A 66 -17.21 -3.63 30.40
CA LYS A 66 -16.50 -4.85 29.97
C LYS A 66 -15.00 -4.63 29.84
N ARG A 67 -14.55 -3.39 29.66
CA ARG A 67 -13.14 -3.03 29.46
C ARG A 67 -12.23 -3.39 30.63
N ALA A 68 -12.76 -3.54 31.85
CA ALA A 68 -11.97 -3.89 33.04
C ALA A 68 -11.39 -5.30 32.98
N GLU A 69 -12.01 -6.21 32.21
CA GLU A 69 -11.57 -7.61 32.08
C GLU A 69 -10.51 -7.81 31.00
N PHE A 70 -10.31 -6.79 30.14
CA PHE A 70 -9.43 -6.87 28.98
C PHE A 70 -8.22 -5.95 29.10
N THR A 71 -7.16 -6.32 28.40
CA THR A 71 -5.94 -5.51 28.25
C THR A 71 -5.81 -5.02 26.82
N ALA A 72 -5.68 -3.71 26.62
CA ALA A 72 -5.44 -3.13 25.31
C ALA A 72 -4.00 -3.41 24.83
N VAL A 73 -3.89 -3.96 23.62
CA VAL A 73 -2.60 -4.26 22.98
C VAL A 73 -2.55 -3.72 21.55
N ILE A 74 -1.34 -3.47 21.05
CA ILE A 74 -1.04 -3.33 19.62
C ILE A 74 -0.11 -4.47 19.19
N THR A 75 -0.24 -4.91 17.94
CA THR A 75 0.63 -5.94 17.37
C THR A 75 1.53 -5.31 16.32
N LEU A 76 2.84 -5.51 16.45
CA LEU A 76 3.85 -5.06 15.49
C LEU A 76 4.73 -6.23 15.06
N GLU A 77 5.45 -6.07 13.96
CA GLU A 77 6.50 -7.00 13.54
C GLU A 77 7.87 -6.47 13.97
N ASN A 78 8.69 -7.34 14.56
CA ASN A 78 10.08 -7.03 14.87
C ASN A 78 10.99 -7.17 13.63
N GLN A 79 12.28 -6.84 13.78
CA GLN A 79 13.28 -6.96 12.71
C GLN A 79 13.42 -8.38 12.14
N GLN A 80 13.07 -9.40 12.93
CA GLN A 80 13.07 -10.81 12.54
C GLN A 80 11.72 -11.27 11.95
N LYS A 81 10.83 -10.32 11.62
CA LYS A 81 9.47 -10.55 11.12
C LYS A 81 8.61 -11.42 12.05
N GLN A 82 8.87 -11.35 13.35
CA GLN A 82 8.07 -12.01 14.36
C GLN A 82 7.08 -11.02 14.97
N LYS A 83 5.87 -11.50 15.25
CA LYS A 83 4.83 -10.71 15.92
C LYS A 83 5.21 -10.45 17.36
N VAL A 84 5.15 -9.18 17.76
CA VAL A 84 5.31 -8.72 19.13
C VAL A 84 4.02 -8.01 19.54
N ARG A 85 3.47 -8.40 20.68
CA ARG A 85 2.36 -7.68 21.31
C ARG A 85 2.93 -6.66 22.29
N ILE A 86 2.42 -5.45 22.20
CA ILE A 86 2.81 -4.34 23.07
C ILE A 86 1.56 -3.89 23.81
N ARG A 87 1.61 -3.97 25.14
CA ARG A 87 0.58 -3.43 26.02
C ARG A 87 0.59 -1.91 25.95
N VAL A 88 -0.62 -1.35 25.86
CA VAL A 88 -0.85 0.09 25.86
C VAL A 88 -1.28 0.53 27.26
N SER A 89 -0.73 1.63 27.77
CA SER A 89 -1.14 2.20 29.05
C SER A 89 -2.56 2.78 29.01
N GLU A 90 -3.22 2.86 30.16
CA GLU A 90 -4.55 3.48 30.28
C GLU A 90 -4.55 4.96 29.86
N LYS A 91 -3.44 5.68 30.09
CA LYS A 91 -3.30 7.08 29.65
C LYS A 91 -3.38 7.19 28.13
N LEU A 92 -2.67 6.32 27.42
CA LEU A 92 -2.68 6.34 25.96
C LEU A 92 -4.02 5.85 25.40
N VAL A 93 -4.68 4.91 26.07
CA VAL A 93 -6.07 4.51 25.76
C VAL A 93 -7.01 5.71 25.86
N ALA A 94 -6.94 6.49 26.93
CA ALA A 94 -7.77 7.67 27.12
C ALA A 94 -7.52 8.74 26.03
N ILE A 95 -6.25 8.95 25.65
CA ILE A 95 -5.88 9.83 24.54
C ILE A 95 -6.47 9.32 23.22
N ALA A 96 -6.35 8.02 22.93
CA ALA A 96 -6.89 7.42 21.72
C ALA A 96 -8.42 7.60 21.65
N GLU A 97 -9.12 7.40 22.77
CA GLU A 97 -10.56 7.60 22.85
C GLU A 97 -10.95 9.08 22.65
N GLN A 98 -10.21 10.02 23.24
CA GLN A 98 -10.43 11.44 23.03
C GLN A 98 -10.22 11.85 21.56
N ARG A 99 -9.16 11.33 20.92
CA ARG A 99 -8.89 11.59 19.50
C ARG A 99 -9.99 11.08 18.60
N LEU A 100 -10.53 9.90 18.90
CA LEU A 100 -11.61 9.34 18.13
C LEU A 100 -12.90 10.13 18.32
N ARG A 101 -13.25 10.50 19.55
CA ARG A 101 -14.40 11.42 19.80
C ARG A 101 -14.24 12.74 19.05
N PHE A 102 -13.05 13.33 19.07
CA PHE A 102 -12.77 14.58 18.37
C PHE A 102 -12.95 14.44 16.85
N TRP A 103 -12.46 13.32 16.29
CA TRP A 103 -12.68 13.00 14.88
C TRP A 103 -14.17 12.88 14.54
N GLN A 104 -14.95 12.18 15.37
CA GLN A 104 -16.40 12.10 15.19
C GLN A 104 -17.06 13.48 15.24
N THR A 105 -16.67 14.35 16.18
CA THR A 105 -17.18 15.73 16.23
C THR A 105 -16.87 16.49 14.94
N LEU A 106 -15.65 16.38 14.41
CA LEU A 106 -15.31 17.01 13.13
C LEU A 106 -16.14 16.45 11.98
N GLN A 107 -16.37 15.14 11.96
CA GLN A 107 -17.20 14.52 10.93
C GLN A 107 -18.67 14.98 10.99
N GLU A 108 -19.22 15.16 12.20
CA GLU A 108 -20.56 15.71 12.41
C GLU A 108 -20.62 17.18 11.95
N LEU A 109 -19.65 18.01 12.34
CA LEU A 109 -19.58 19.43 11.93
C LEU A 109 -19.39 19.59 10.42
N ALA A 110 -18.63 18.70 9.79
CA ALA A 110 -18.46 18.65 8.34
C ALA A 110 -19.68 18.04 7.62
N GLY A 111 -20.68 17.55 8.35
CA GLY A 111 -21.87 16.91 7.79
C GLY A 111 -21.61 15.54 7.15
N THR A 112 -20.40 14.99 7.22
CA THR A 112 -20.05 13.71 6.58
C THR A 112 -20.77 12.49 7.17
N ARG A 113 -21.27 12.61 8.40
CA ARG A 113 -22.06 11.56 9.07
C ARG A 113 -23.56 11.65 8.80
N ALA A 114 -24.06 12.76 8.25
CA ALA A 114 -25.44 12.85 7.82
C ALA A 114 -25.70 11.84 6.68
N ALA A 115 -26.70 10.98 6.85
CA ALA A 115 -27.00 9.92 5.88
C ALA A 115 -27.23 10.45 4.45
N VAL A 116 -27.85 11.63 4.33
CA VAL A 116 -28.06 12.31 3.04
C VAL A 116 -26.74 12.70 2.38
N ASN A 117 -25.77 13.18 3.15
CA ASN A 117 -24.48 13.60 2.63
C ASN A 117 -23.62 12.40 2.21
N ARG A 118 -23.78 11.22 2.82
CA ARG A 118 -23.04 10.02 2.42
C ARG A 118 -23.33 9.61 0.99
N VAL A 119 -24.60 9.59 0.58
CA VAL A 119 -24.98 9.24 -0.79
C VAL A 119 -24.36 10.21 -1.80
N ILE A 120 -24.41 11.51 -1.50
CA ILE A 120 -23.82 12.55 -2.36
C ILE A 120 -22.29 12.39 -2.42
N ILE A 121 -21.63 12.18 -1.28
CA ILE A 121 -20.18 11.99 -1.20
C ILE A 121 -19.76 10.74 -1.98
N ASP A 122 -20.50 9.64 -1.88
CA ASP A 122 -20.21 8.39 -2.59
C ASP A 122 -20.41 8.55 -4.10
N GLN A 123 -21.42 9.31 -4.53
CA GLN A 123 -21.61 9.67 -5.94
C GLN A 123 -20.44 10.51 -6.48
N ILE A 124 -20.06 11.58 -5.76
CA ILE A 124 -18.92 12.44 -6.14
C ILE A 124 -17.62 11.63 -6.22
N ARG A 125 -17.40 10.71 -5.29
CA ARG A 125 -16.23 9.80 -5.31
C ARG A 125 -16.26 8.88 -6.53
N ALA A 126 -17.41 8.29 -6.84
CA ALA A 126 -17.55 7.42 -8.00
C ALA A 126 -17.31 8.18 -9.32
N GLU A 127 -17.80 9.42 -9.42
CA GLU A 127 -17.56 10.31 -10.56
C GLU A 127 -16.07 10.66 -10.68
N ALA A 128 -15.42 11.06 -9.58
CA ALA A 128 -13.99 11.38 -9.56
C ALA A 128 -13.10 10.16 -9.90
N ASP A 129 -13.47 8.97 -9.42
CA ASP A 129 -12.78 7.72 -9.74
C ASP A 129 -12.95 7.37 -11.23
N ALA A 130 -14.14 7.58 -11.79
CA ALA A 130 -14.41 7.37 -13.21
C ALA A 130 -13.62 8.34 -14.09
N GLU A 131 -13.58 9.62 -13.71
CA GLU A 131 -12.78 10.63 -14.40
C GLU A 131 -11.29 10.29 -14.34
N THR A 132 -10.78 9.94 -13.16
CA THR A 132 -9.38 9.54 -12.98
C THR A 132 -9.04 8.32 -13.84
N ARG A 133 -9.91 7.30 -13.87
CA ARG A 133 -9.72 6.12 -14.73
C ARG A 133 -9.68 6.51 -16.20
N SER A 134 -10.62 7.34 -16.66
CA SER A 134 -10.63 7.82 -18.04
C SER A 134 -9.36 8.59 -18.40
N GLN A 135 -8.85 9.43 -17.49
CA GLN A 135 -7.59 10.15 -17.69
C GLN A 135 -6.41 9.17 -17.77
N THR A 136 -6.34 8.16 -16.89
CA THR A 136 -5.27 7.16 -16.95
C THR A 136 -5.31 6.30 -18.20
N GLU A 137 -6.50 5.93 -18.67
CA GLU A 137 -6.69 5.16 -19.91
C GLU A 137 -6.34 5.98 -21.14
N ALA A 138 -6.73 7.27 -21.18
CA ALA A 138 -6.36 8.18 -22.26
C ALA A 138 -4.84 8.34 -22.34
N VAL A 139 -4.18 8.60 -21.21
CA VAL A 139 -2.72 8.71 -21.13
C VAL A 139 -2.05 7.39 -21.55
N ALA A 140 -2.53 6.24 -21.08
CA ALA A 140 -1.99 4.94 -21.47
C ALA A 140 -2.17 4.67 -22.99
N ALA A 141 -3.32 5.04 -23.55
CA ALA A 141 -3.58 4.92 -24.98
C ALA A 141 -2.64 5.81 -25.80
N GLU A 142 -2.43 7.07 -25.38
CA GLU A 142 -1.48 7.99 -26.01
C GLU A 142 -0.06 7.43 -26.02
N TYR A 143 0.44 6.93 -24.88
CA TYR A 143 1.76 6.31 -24.81
C TYR A 143 1.87 5.06 -25.69
N SER A 144 0.84 4.20 -25.70
CA SER A 144 0.83 3.00 -26.55
C SER A 144 0.87 3.35 -28.04
N ALA A 145 0.16 4.41 -28.46
CA ALA A 145 0.18 4.91 -29.82
C ALA A 145 1.55 5.52 -30.19
N GLN A 146 2.18 6.25 -29.27
CA GLN A 146 3.54 6.78 -29.46
C GLN A 146 4.57 5.65 -29.62
N LEU A 147 4.48 4.58 -28.82
CA LEU A 147 5.35 3.41 -28.95
C LEU A 147 5.15 2.71 -30.30
N ALA A 148 3.89 2.46 -30.71
CA ALA A 148 3.60 1.84 -32.00
C ALA A 148 4.09 2.69 -33.19
N ALA A 149 3.94 4.02 -33.09
CA ALA A 149 4.46 4.94 -34.10
C ALA A 149 6.00 4.93 -34.16
N LEU A 150 6.66 4.89 -33.00
CA LEU A 150 8.13 4.82 -32.90
C LEU A 150 8.65 3.50 -33.48
N ASP A 151 8.02 2.37 -33.14
CA ASP A 151 8.34 1.05 -33.68
C ASP A 151 8.20 1.03 -35.21
N ALA A 152 7.09 1.58 -35.73
CA ALA A 152 6.86 1.68 -37.17
C ALA A 152 7.89 2.56 -37.89
N GLN A 153 8.31 3.67 -37.28
CA GLN A 153 9.36 4.55 -37.82
C GLN A 153 10.72 3.84 -37.84
N HIS A 154 11.08 3.15 -36.76
CA HIS A 154 12.39 2.52 -36.63
C HIS A 154 12.54 1.27 -37.51
N TRP A 155 11.45 0.54 -37.78
CA TRP A 155 11.43 -0.63 -38.68
C TRP A 155 12.04 -0.34 -40.06
N GLN A 156 11.76 0.82 -40.62
CA GLN A 156 12.30 1.23 -41.93
C GLN A 156 13.82 1.42 -41.88
N ILE A 157 14.32 2.03 -40.79
CA ILE A 157 15.76 2.23 -40.57
C ILE A 157 16.45 0.88 -40.33
N TYR A 158 15.84 -0.01 -39.53
CA TYR A 158 16.38 -1.36 -39.29
C TYR A 158 16.48 -2.15 -40.59
N HIS A 159 15.46 -2.11 -41.45
CA HIS A 159 15.49 -2.80 -42.74
C HIS A 159 16.51 -2.26 -43.73
N GLN A 160 16.64 -0.94 -43.87
CA GLN A 160 17.64 -0.35 -44.75
C GLN A 160 19.07 -0.71 -44.31
N ARG A 161 19.35 -0.63 -43.00
CA ARG A 161 20.66 -1.02 -42.46
C ARG A 161 20.92 -2.52 -42.60
N LEU A 162 19.92 -3.37 -42.38
CA LEU A 162 20.03 -4.81 -42.52
C LEU A 162 20.29 -5.20 -43.98
N THR A 163 19.51 -4.65 -44.92
CA THR A 163 19.67 -4.92 -46.36
C THR A 163 21.02 -4.44 -46.87
N GLU A 164 21.47 -3.23 -46.49
CA GLU A 164 22.79 -2.73 -46.85
C GLU A 164 23.92 -3.65 -46.32
N LYS A 165 23.82 -4.11 -45.07
CA LYS A 165 24.80 -5.05 -44.50
C LYS A 165 24.77 -6.41 -45.21
N LEU A 166 23.60 -6.95 -45.55
CA LEU A 166 23.46 -8.22 -46.30
C LEU A 166 24.03 -8.10 -47.72
N ILE A 167 23.82 -6.96 -48.40
CA ILE A 167 24.39 -6.70 -49.72
C ILE A 167 25.92 -6.62 -49.65
N ARG A 168 26.47 -5.92 -48.64
CA ARG A 168 27.93 -5.88 -48.40
C ARG A 168 28.50 -7.27 -48.10
N LEU A 169 27.76 -8.12 -47.40
CA LEU A 169 28.16 -9.50 -47.10
C LEU A 169 28.15 -10.39 -48.35
N TYR A 170 27.12 -10.27 -49.20
CA TYR A 170 27.05 -11.01 -50.47
C TYR A 170 28.17 -10.58 -51.44
N ALA A 171 28.49 -9.28 -51.47
CA ALA A 171 29.57 -8.75 -52.29
C ALA A 171 30.98 -9.20 -51.82
N ASN A 172 31.18 -9.44 -50.51
CA ASN A 172 32.49 -9.76 -49.92
C ASN A 172 32.67 -11.25 -49.51
N GLY A 173 31.66 -12.10 -49.68
CA GLY A 173 31.76 -13.57 -49.61
C GLY A 173 32.23 -14.21 -48.29
N SER A 174 32.28 -13.48 -47.17
CA SER A 174 32.88 -13.99 -45.92
C SER A 174 31.85 -14.31 -44.81
N PRO A 175 31.74 -15.58 -44.36
CA PRO A 175 30.80 -16.01 -43.31
C PRO A 175 31.21 -15.60 -41.89
N VAL A 176 32.47 -15.21 -41.67
CA VAL A 176 32.99 -14.80 -40.34
C VAL A 176 32.47 -13.42 -39.94
N LEU A 177 32.18 -12.56 -40.91
CA LEU A 177 31.63 -11.22 -40.68
C LEU A 177 30.17 -11.28 -40.21
N LEU A 178 29.42 -12.32 -40.57
CA LEU A 178 28.03 -12.52 -40.12
C LEU A 178 27.96 -12.73 -38.61
N GLN A 179 28.75 -13.64 -38.04
CA GLN A 179 28.69 -13.93 -36.61
C GLN A 179 29.11 -12.74 -35.76
N LYS A 180 30.13 -11.98 -36.20
CA LYS A 180 30.60 -10.79 -35.49
C LYS A 180 29.57 -9.65 -35.55
N SER A 181 28.95 -9.43 -36.71
CA SER A 181 27.96 -8.37 -36.91
C SER A 181 26.58 -8.66 -36.29
N LEU A 182 26.21 -9.94 -36.14
CA LEU A 182 24.97 -10.35 -35.50
C LEU A 182 25.07 -10.24 -33.97
N ARG A 183 26.25 -10.50 -33.39
CA ARG A 183 26.55 -10.18 -31.97
C ARG A 183 26.50 -8.68 -31.70
N GLU A 184 27.12 -7.88 -32.56
CA GLU A 184 27.15 -6.42 -32.45
C GLU A 184 25.74 -5.80 -32.56
N PHE A 185 24.85 -6.42 -33.35
CA PHE A 185 23.44 -6.00 -33.48
C PHE A 185 22.55 -6.45 -32.31
N ALA A 186 22.83 -7.62 -31.71
CA ALA A 186 22.13 -8.09 -30.52
C ALA A 186 22.54 -7.35 -29.23
N GLY A 187 23.50 -6.42 -29.31
CA GLY A 187 23.97 -5.64 -28.18
C GLY A 187 24.85 -6.43 -27.21
N GLU A 188 25.26 -7.65 -27.57
CA GLU A 188 26.27 -8.42 -26.84
C GLU A 188 27.66 -7.92 -27.27
N ASN A 189 28.12 -6.85 -26.61
CA ASN A 189 29.54 -6.55 -26.52
C ASN A 189 30.11 -7.36 -25.34
N ASP A 190 31.26 -8.01 -25.55
CA ASP A 190 32.15 -8.46 -24.45
C ASP A 190 32.52 -7.29 -23.53
#